data_AF-A0A2M8RVA0-F1
#
_entry.id   AF-A0A2M8RVA0-F1
#
_cell.length_a   1.000
_cell.length_b   1.000
_cell.length_c   1.000
_cell.angle_alpha   90.00
_cell.angle_beta   90.00
_cell.angle_gamma   90.00
#
_symmetry.space_group_name_H-M   'P 1'
#
loop_
_entity.id
_entity.type
_entity.pdbx_description
1 polymer ?
#
loop_
_entity_poly.entity_id
_entity_poly.type
_entity_poly.pdbx_seq_one_letter_code
_entity_poly.pdbx_strand_id
1 'polypeptide(L)'
;MKILTLIKQYLSNINLKVLSIMAEDCRKIATFSIGAGIIGTIIDADNMTYFEAFWAILTGLYFWVLGTVFAYIEDKLRSKGEEK
;
A
#
# COMPACT_ATOMS: atom_id res chain seq x y z
N MET A 1 13.17 -1.16 -23.68
CA MET A 1 12.26 -0.02 -23.95
C MET A 1 10.79 -0.40 -24.10
N LYS A 2 10.43 -1.57 -24.69
CA LYS A 2 9.02 -2.02 -24.86
C LYS A 2 8.21 -2.23 -23.57
N ILE A 3 8.84 -2.72 -22.50
CA ILE A 3 8.18 -3.00 -21.21
C ILE A 3 7.62 -1.72 -20.56
N LEU A 4 8.39 -0.63 -20.58
CA LEU A 4 7.95 0.68 -20.08
C LEU A 4 6.74 1.23 -20.83
N THR A 5 6.66 0.99 -22.14
CA THR A 5 5.54 1.41 -22.98
C THR A 5 4.27 0.62 -22.65
N LEU A 6 4.39 -0.70 -22.46
CA LEU A 6 3.28 -1.56 -22.04
C LEU A 6 2.74 -1.17 -20.66
N ILE A 7 3.64 -0.91 -19.71
CA ILE A 7 3.26 -0.45 -18.36
C ILE A 7 2.53 0.90 -18.43
N LYS A 8 3.02 1.85 -19.23
CA LYS A 8 2.33 3.15 -19.44
C LYS A 8 0.93 2.99 -20.03
N GLN A 9 0.79 2.14 -21.05
CA GLN A 9 -0.48 1.91 -21.73
C GLN A 9 -1.49 1.17 -20.84
N TYR A 10 -1.00 0.27 -19.98
CA TYR A 10 -1.84 -0.39 -18.98
C TYR A 10 -2.29 0.62 -17.91
N LEU A 11 -1.37 1.46 -17.39
CA LEU A 11 -1.68 2.51 -16.43
C LEU A 11 -2.69 3.54 -16.96
N SER A 12 -2.65 3.90 -18.24
CA SER A 12 -3.61 4.87 -18.80
C SER A 12 -5.03 4.34 -18.91
N ASN A 13 -5.20 3.01 -18.92
CA ASN A 13 -6.50 2.34 -18.95
C ASN A 13 -6.96 1.89 -17.55
N ILE A 14 -6.14 2.07 -16.52
CA ILE A 14 -6.53 1.76 -15.15
C ILE A 14 -7.58 2.77 -14.70
N ASN A 15 -8.69 2.25 -14.17
CA ASN A 15 -9.73 3.07 -13.56
C ASN A 15 -9.18 3.72 -12.29
N LEU A 16 -9.14 5.06 -12.26
CA LEU A 16 -8.68 5.85 -11.11
C LEU A 16 -9.38 5.43 -9.81
N LYS A 17 -10.67 5.09 -9.88
CA LYS A 17 -11.44 4.62 -8.71
C LYS A 17 -10.88 3.32 -8.13
N VAL A 18 -10.41 2.40 -8.97
CA VAL A 18 -9.81 1.13 -8.51
C VAL A 18 -8.48 1.42 -7.82
N LEU A 19 -7.68 2.33 -8.37
CA LEU A 19 -6.40 2.72 -7.80
C LEU A 19 -6.56 3.41 -6.44
N SER A 20 -7.59 4.25 -6.31
CA SER A 20 -7.97 4.91 -5.06
C SER A 20 -8.37 3.91 -3.97
N ILE A 21 -9.26 2.96 -4.33
CA ILE A 21 -9.69 1.88 -3.43
C ILE A 21 -8.49 1.02 -2.99
N MET A 22 -7.60 0.66 -3.93
CA MET A 22 -6.40 -0.09 -3.60
C MET A 22 -5.47 0.68 -2.65
N ALA A 23 -5.32 1.99 -2.83
CA ALA A 23 -4.53 2.83 -1.93
C ALA A 23 -5.12 2.84 -0.51
N GLU A 24 -6.43 2.97 -0.39
CA GLU A 24 -7.13 2.91 0.90
C GLU A 24 -7.00 1.54 1.58
N ASP A 25 -7.20 0.46 0.83
CA ASP A 25 -7.10 -0.89 1.37
C ASP A 25 -5.69 -1.21 1.85
N CYS A 26 -4.67 -0.79 1.09
CA CYS A 26 -3.26 -0.90 1.51
C CYS A 26 -3.00 -0.14 2.82
N ARG A 27 -3.58 1.06 3.00
CA ARG A 27 -3.44 1.84 4.25
C ARG A 27 -4.17 1.20 5.43
N LYS A 28 -5.33 0.58 5.21
CA LYS A 28 -6.07 -0.16 6.25
C LYS A 28 -5.27 -1.38 6.71
N ILE A 29 -4.76 -2.17 5.76
CA ILE A 29 -3.89 -3.32 6.05
C ILE A 29 -2.63 -2.86 6.79
N ALA A 30 -2.00 -1.79 6.32
CA ALA A 30 -0.82 -1.22 6.97
C ALA A 30 -1.08 -0.85 8.45
N THR A 31 -2.15 -0.09 8.69
CA THR A 31 -2.55 0.34 10.04
C THR A 31 -2.85 -0.87 10.93
N PHE A 32 -3.56 -1.86 10.40
CA PHE A 32 -3.91 -3.06 11.14
C PHE A 32 -2.67 -3.90 11.47
N SER A 33 -1.80 -4.17 10.50
CA SER A 33 -0.59 -4.98 10.70
C SER A 33 0.42 -4.31 11.62
N ILE A 34 0.62 -2.99 11.51
CA ILE A 34 1.47 -2.23 12.46
C ILE A 34 0.85 -2.25 13.85
N GLY A 35 -0.45 -2.00 13.97
CA GLY A 35 -1.15 -2.02 15.26
C GLY A 35 -1.06 -3.39 15.94
N ALA A 36 -1.33 -4.47 15.19
CA ALA A 36 -1.21 -5.84 15.68
C ALA A 36 0.23 -6.17 16.07
N GLY A 37 1.21 -5.71 15.30
CA GLY A 37 2.63 -5.84 15.62
C GLY A 37 3.01 -5.13 16.92
N ILE A 38 2.60 -3.87 17.11
CA ILE A 38 2.85 -3.11 18.35
C ILE A 38 2.18 -3.80 19.54
N ILE A 39 0.92 -4.19 19.42
CA ILE A 39 0.20 -4.89 20.49
C ILE A 39 0.91 -6.20 20.83
N GLY A 40 1.35 -6.95 19.82
CA GLY A 40 2.11 -8.19 19.99
C GLY A 40 3.50 -8.01 20.60
N THR A 41 4.08 -6.81 20.60
CA THR A 41 5.30 -6.52 21.37
C THR A 41 5.05 -6.25 22.85
N ILE A 42 3.81 -5.92 23.22
CA ILE A 42 3.44 -5.52 24.60
C ILE A 42 2.81 -6.70 25.36
N ILE A 43 2.09 -7.57 24.67
CA ILE A 43 1.45 -8.76 25.25
C ILE A 43 2.49 -9.85 25.50
N ASP A 44 2.27 -10.68 26.53
CA ASP A 44 3.10 -11.83 26.86
C ASP A 44 3.36 -12.74 25.65
N ALA A 45 4.59 -13.25 25.59
CA ALA A 45 5.15 -13.97 24.44
C ALA A 45 4.43 -15.29 24.10
N ASP A 46 3.57 -15.80 24.99
CA ASP A 46 2.76 -17.00 24.75
C ASP A 46 1.77 -16.84 23.58
N ASN A 47 1.40 -15.61 23.21
CA ASN A 47 0.51 -15.35 22.08
C ASN A 47 1.25 -14.95 20.79
N MET A 48 2.38 -14.25 20.92
CA MET A 48 3.11 -13.69 19.79
C MET A 48 4.56 -13.42 20.17
N THR A 49 5.49 -13.99 19.41
CA THR A 49 6.91 -13.76 19.65
C THR A 49 7.32 -12.36 19.17
N TYR A 50 8.36 -11.79 19.79
CA TYR A 50 8.95 -10.51 19.34
C TYR A 50 9.35 -10.53 17.86
N PHE A 51 9.75 -11.69 17.34
CA PHE A 51 10.11 -11.85 15.93
C PHE A 51 8.89 -11.76 15.01
N GLU A 52 7.77 -12.39 15.36
CA GLU A 52 6.50 -12.28 14.62
C GLU A 52 5.95 -10.85 14.66
N ALA A 53 6.07 -10.18 15.81
CA ALA A 53 5.72 -8.78 15.97
C ALA A 53 6.54 -7.85 15.06
N PHE A 54 7.84 -8.08 14.98
CA PHE A 54 8.70 -7.36 14.05
C PHE A 54 8.27 -7.53 12.59
N TRP A 55 7.96 -8.77 12.17
CA TRP A 55 7.48 -9.03 10.81
C TRP A 55 6.11 -8.42 10.51
N ALA A 56 5.20 -8.38 11.48
CA ALA A 56 3.91 -7.73 11.33
C ALA A 56 4.07 -6.21 11.10
N ILE A 57 4.95 -5.55 11.86
CA ILE A 57 5.27 -4.14 11.68
C ILE A 57 5.90 -3.91 10.30
N LEU A 58 6.89 -4.73 9.91
CA LEU A 58 7.57 -4.60 8.62
C LEU A 58 6.60 -4.77 7.45
N THR A 59 5.69 -5.74 7.54
CA THR A 59 4.64 -6.00 6.54
C THR A 59 3.70 -4.81 6.44
N GLY A 60 3.28 -4.25 7.58
CA GLY A 60 2.42 -3.08 7.56
C GLY A 60 3.10 -1.83 6.98
N LEU A 61 4.40 -1.62 7.27
CA LEU A 61 5.18 -0.55 6.62
C LEU A 61 5.29 -0.74 5.11
N TYR A 62 5.48 -1.97 4.64
CA TYR A 62 5.50 -2.29 3.23
C TYR A 62 4.17 -1.93 2.54
N PHE A 63 3.04 -2.34 3.12
CA PHE A 63 1.72 -1.98 2.59
C PHE A 63 1.45 -0.47 2.66
N TRP A 64 1.98 0.23 3.67
CA TRP A 64 1.88 1.69 3.73
C TRP A 64 2.56 2.33 2.52
N VAL A 65 3.80 1.93 2.22
CA VAL A 65 4.55 2.46 1.08
C VAL A 65 3.79 2.18 -0.23
N LEU A 66 3.28 0.96 -0.42
CA LEU A 66 2.47 0.62 -1.59
C LEU A 66 1.22 1.50 -1.71
N GLY A 67 0.47 1.70 -0.62
CA GLY A 67 -0.72 2.56 -0.62
C GLY A 67 -0.38 4.01 -1.00
N THR A 68 0.74 4.54 -0.49
CA THR A 68 1.23 5.88 -0.86
C THR A 68 1.61 5.96 -2.34
N VAL A 69 2.25 4.92 -2.88
CA VAL A 69 2.59 4.85 -4.31
C VAL A 69 1.34 4.83 -5.18
N PHE A 70 0.31 4.06 -4.82
CA PHE A 70 -0.94 4.03 -5.58
C PHE A 70 -1.67 5.38 -5.54
N ALA A 71 -1.75 6.03 -4.38
CA ALA A 71 -2.32 7.36 -4.26
C ALA A 71 -1.55 8.39 -5.11
N TYR A 72 -0.21 8.33 -5.12
CA TYR A 72 0.61 9.21 -5.94
C TYR A 72 0.40 8.97 -7.45
N ILE A 73 0.25 7.72 -7.87
CA ILE A 73 -0.04 7.38 -9.28
C ILE A 73 -1.42 7.88 -9.67
N GLU A 74 -2.43 7.75 -8.80
CA GLU A 74 -3.78 8.24 -9.03
C GLU A 74 -3.78 9.76 -9.26
N ASP A 75 -3.18 10.51 -8.34
CA ASP A 75 -3.08 11.97 -8.41
C ASP A 75 -2.42 12.43 -9.72
N LYS A 76 -1.32 11.78 -10.09
CA LYS A 76 -0.58 12.07 -11.32
C LYS A 76 -1.34 11.73 -12.61
N LEU A 77 -2.21 10.70 -12.58
CA LEU A 77 -3.04 10.35 -13.73
C LEU A 77 -4.26 11.29 -13.83
N ARG A 78 -4.82 11.71 -12.69
CA ARG A 78 -5.91 12.69 -12.62
C ARG A 78 -5.48 14.05 -13.17
N SER A 79 -4.32 14.54 -12.73
CA SER A 79 -3.77 15.82 -13.19
C SER A 79 -3.51 15.85 -14.71
N LYS A 80 -3.17 14.70 -15.31
CA LYS A 80 -2.99 14.56 -16.76
C LYS A 80 -4.28 14.45 -17.56
N GLY A 81 -5.37 14.03 -16.93
CA GLY A 81 -6.69 13.95 -17.55
C GLY A 81 -7.37 15.32 -17.64
N GLU A 82 -7.07 16.22 -16.70
CA GLU A 82 -7.66 17.57 -16.63
C GLU A 82 -6.96 18.59 -17.56
N GLU A 83 -5.76 18.30 -18.07
CA GLU A 83 -5.03 19.12 -19.06
C GLU A 83 -5.41 18.84 -20.53
N LYS A 84 -6.37 17.94 -20.78
CA LYS A 84 -6.89 17.62 -22.13
C LYS A 84 -8.33 18.06 -22.30
#